data_AF-A0A5C7K1I6-F1
#
_entry.id   AF-A0A5C7K1I6-F1
#
_cell.length_a   1.000
_cell.length_b   1.000
_cell.length_c   1.000
_cell.angle_alpha   90.00
_cell.angle_beta   90.00
_cell.angle_gamma   90.00
#
_symmetry.space_group_name_H-M   'P 1'
#
loop_
_entity.id
_entity.type
_entity.pdbx_description
1 polymer ?
#
loop_
_entity_poly.entity_id
_entity_poly.type
_entity_poly.pdbx_seq_one_letter_code
_entity_poly.pdbx_strand_id
1 'polypeptide(L)' 'PVSEALPYQWYNSPNVRFFTIADFEALCADNGIVVHEGLFFDEGRAVSDDPNLNADVALYRLGRQP' A
#
# COMPACT_ATOMS: atom_id res chain seq x y z
N PRO A 1 -18.83 -15.73 13.37
CA PRO A 1 -20.25 -15.57 13.77
C PRO A 1 -20.54 -14.09 14.06
N VAL A 2 -21.62 -13.55 13.49
CA VAL A 2 -22.02 -12.14 13.67
C VAL A 2 -22.89 -12.05 14.92
N SER A 3 -22.63 -11.07 15.79
CA SER A 3 -23.40 -10.80 17.00
C SER A 3 -23.59 -9.29 17.20
N GLU A 4 -24.44 -8.89 18.15
CA GLU A 4 -24.66 -7.46 18.46
C GLU A 4 -23.36 -6.74 18.89
N ALA A 5 -22.47 -7.45 19.59
CA ALA A 5 -21.16 -6.94 20.01
C ALA A 5 -20.08 -7.02 18.90
N LEU A 6 -20.31 -7.82 17.84
CA LEU A 6 -19.41 -7.98 16.70
C LEU A 6 -20.27 -7.97 15.43
N PRO A 7 -20.77 -6.78 15.01
CA PRO A 7 -21.78 -6.67 13.95
C PRO A 7 -21.23 -6.97 12.56
N TYR A 8 -19.90 -7.13 12.43
CA TYR A 8 -19.24 -7.43 11.17
C TYR A 8 -18.61 -8.82 11.22
N GLN A 9 -18.63 -9.51 10.07
CA GLN A 9 -17.80 -10.71 9.88
C GLN A 9 -16.32 -10.34 10.12
N TRP A 10 -15.51 -11.29 10.58
CA TRP A 10 -14.09 -11.03 10.90
C TRP A 10 -13.27 -10.53 9.70
N TYR A 11 -13.70 -10.85 8.48
CA TYR A 11 -13.15 -10.34 7.22
C TYR A 11 -13.82 -9.04 6.72
N ASN A 12 -14.93 -8.61 7.33
CA ASN A 12 -15.67 -7.38 7.01
C ASN A 12 -15.59 -6.34 8.13
N SER A 13 -14.59 -6.40 9.02
CA SER A 13 -14.40 -5.32 9.99
C SER A 13 -14.24 -3.98 9.24
N PRO A 14 -14.84 -2.87 9.71
CA PRO A 14 -14.79 -1.57 9.03
C PRO A 14 -13.38 -0.96 8.97
N ASN A 15 -12.35 -1.68 9.43
CA ASN A 15 -10.94 -1.33 9.32
C ASN A 15 -10.27 -1.94 8.08
N VAL A 16 -10.99 -2.09 6.96
CA VAL A 16 -10.32 -2.28 5.66
C VAL A 16 -9.67 -0.94 5.31
N ARG A 17 -8.44 -0.76 5.76
CA ARG A 17 -7.58 0.29 5.24
C ARG A 17 -6.96 -0.27 3.98
N PHE A 18 -7.42 0.21 2.83
CA PHE A 18 -6.68 0.05 1.59
C PHE A 18 -5.33 0.72 1.82
N PHE A 19 -4.30 -0.10 2.00
CA PHE A 19 -2.94 0.40 2.19
C PHE A 19 -2.36 0.64 0.81
N THR A 20 -2.47 1.89 0.38
CA THR A 20 -2.13 2.30 -0.97
C THR A 20 -0.62 2.51 -1.14
N ILE A 21 -0.19 2.68 -2.39
CA ILE A 21 1.18 3.08 -2.74
C ILE A 21 1.54 4.40 -2.04
N ALA A 22 0.61 5.36 -2.05
CA ALA A 22 0.78 6.64 -1.37
C ALA A 22 0.90 6.48 0.16
N ASP A 23 0.11 5.59 0.78
CA ASP A 23 0.21 5.32 2.21
C ASP A 23 1.56 4.71 2.60
N PHE A 24 2.09 3.82 1.75
CA PHE A 24 3.42 3.24 1.96
C PHE A 24 4.53 4.29 1.85
N GLU A 25 4.49 5.15 0.84
CA GLU A 25 5.48 6.21 0.66
C GLU A 25 5.44 7.23 1.81
N ALA A 26 4.24 7.60 2.27
CA ALA A 26 4.07 8.42 3.46
C ALA A 26 4.66 7.75 4.71
N LEU A 27 4.38 6.46 4.90
CA LEU A 27 4.96 5.69 6.01
C LEU A 27 6.49 5.66 5.95
N CYS A 28 7.08 5.48 4.77
CA CYS A 28 8.53 5.53 4.60
C CYS A 28 9.09 6.89 5.00
N ALA A 29 8.45 7.99 4.56
CA ALA A 29 8.86 9.34 4.92
C ALA A 29 8.79 9.57 6.44
N ASP A 30 7.69 9.19 7.09
CA ASP A 30 7.49 9.34 8.53
C ASP A 30 8.53 8.56 9.36
N ASN A 31 9.03 7.45 8.83
CA ASN A 31 10.02 6.60 9.50
C ASN A 31 11.47 6.91 9.06
N GLY A 32 11.70 7.93 8.23
CA GLY A 32 13.03 8.27 7.71
C GLY A 32 13.65 7.17 6.82
N ILE A 33 12.81 6.34 6.20
CA ILE A 33 13.24 5.31 5.25
C ILE A 33 13.41 5.98 3.88
N VAL A 34 14.59 5.85 3.29
CA VAL A 34 14.86 6.43 1.97
C VAL A 34 14.32 5.48 0.91
N VAL A 35 13.38 5.97 0.09
CA VAL A 35 12.95 5.30 -1.13
C VAL A 35 13.83 5.78 -2.28
N HIS A 36 14.63 4.88 -2.87
CA HIS A 36 15.49 5.21 -3.99
C HIS A 36 14.81 5.05 -5.35
N GLU A 37 13.87 4.12 -5.44
CA GLU A 37 13.21 3.74 -6.68
C GLU A 37 11.92 3.01 -6.36
N GLY A 38 10.88 3.28 -7.17
CA GLY A 38 9.62 2.54 -7.18
C GLY A 38 9.30 2.12 -8.61
N LEU A 39 8.98 0.84 -8.80
CA LEU A 39 8.49 0.28 -10.05
C LEU A 39 7.10 -0.26 -9.82
N PHE A 40 6.18 0.04 -10.73
CA PHE A 40 4.77 -0.27 -10.58
C PHE A 40 4.29 -1.09 -11.75
N PHE A 41 3.43 -2.07 -11.48
CA PHE A 41 2.94 -3.01 -12.47
C PHE A 41 1.44 -3.22 -12.35
N ASP A 42 0.82 -3.53 -13.47
CA ASP A 42 -0.56 -4.05 -13.60
C ASP A 42 -0.49 -5.27 -14.52
N GLU A 43 -0.84 -6.45 -14.01
CA GLU A 43 -0.75 -7.71 -14.76
C GLU A 43 0.62 -7.93 -15.44
N GLY A 44 1.70 -7.48 -14.79
CA GLY A 44 3.07 -7.56 -15.30
C GLY A 44 3.47 -6.50 -16.35
N ARG A 45 2.58 -5.55 -16.68
CA ARG A 45 2.92 -4.37 -17.50
C ARG A 45 3.33 -3.22 -16.61
N ALA A 46 4.38 -2.50 -16.99
CA ALA A 46 4.81 -1.34 -16.23
C ALA A 46 3.76 -0.21 -16.30
N VAL A 47 3.45 0.36 -15.14
CA VAL A 47 2.52 1.49 -14.97
C VAL A 47 3.33 2.71 -14.56
N SER A 48 3.16 3.81 -15.29
CA SER A 48 3.75 5.10 -14.95
C SER A 48 2.72 6.20 -14.70
N ASP A 49 1.51 6.05 -15.26
CA ASP A 49 0.41 6.99 -15.07
C ASP A 49 -0.44 6.56 -13.89
N ASP A 50 -0.56 7.44 -12.89
CA ASP A 50 -1.22 7.22 -11.59
C ASP A 50 -1.12 5.77 -11.04
N PRO A 51 0.07 5.34 -10.59
CA PRO A 51 0.27 3.98 -10.07
C PRO A 51 -0.64 3.63 -8.89
N ASN A 52 -1.03 4.63 -8.09
CA ASN A 52 -1.86 4.41 -6.92
C ASN A 52 -3.27 3.92 -7.29
N LEU A 53 -3.76 4.31 -8.47
CA LEU A 53 -5.03 3.83 -9.03
C LEU A 53 -4.84 2.59 -9.92
N ASN A 54 -3.76 2.58 -10.70
CA ASN A 54 -3.63 1.68 -11.86
C ASN A 54 -2.73 0.46 -11.62
N ALA A 55 -1.93 0.41 -10.55
CA ALA A 55 -1.02 -0.70 -10.30
C ALA A 55 -1.58 -1.71 -9.27
N ASP A 56 -1.37 -3.00 -9.53
CA ASP A 56 -1.66 -4.10 -8.59
C ASP A 56 -0.44 -4.46 -7.73
N VAL A 57 0.77 -4.16 -8.21
CA VAL A 57 2.04 -4.47 -7.55
C VAL A 57 3.00 -3.27 -7.62
N ALA A 58 3.63 -2.98 -6.49
CA ALA A 58 4.74 -2.03 -6.39
C ALA A 58 6.00 -2.72 -5.86
N LEU A 59 7.14 -2.47 -6.50
CA LEU A 59 8.46 -2.91 -6.07
C LEU A 59 9.31 -1.71 -5.71
N TYR A 60 9.79 -1.67 -4.47
CA TYR A 60 10.59 -0.56 -3.96
C TYR A 60 12.03 -0.97 -3.65
N ARG A 61 12.96 -0.07 -3.99
CA ARG A 61 14.35 -0.14 -3.53
C ARG A 61 14.53 0.83 -2.37
N LEU A 62 14.66 0.28 -1.17
CA LEU A 62 14.79 1.06 0.07
C LEU A 62 16.25 1.18 0.51
N GLY A 63 16.54 2.21 1.29
CA GLY A 63 17.86 2.46 1.88
C GLY A 63 17.78 3.29 3.17
N ARG A 64 18.95 3.58 3.71
CA ARG A 64 19.14 4.51 4.83
C ARG A 64 19.84 5.76 4.31
N GLN A 65 19.63 6.90 4.97
CA GLN A 65 20.49 8.06 4.71
C GLN A 65 21.96 7.68 5.03
N PRO A 66 22.91 8.09 4.17
CA PRO A 66 24.33 7.83 4.39
C PRO A 66 24.88 8.54 5.64
#